data_AF-A0A526QAZ1-F1
#
_entry.id   AF-A0A526QAZ1-F1
#
_cell.length_a   1.000
_cell.length_b   1.000
_cell.length_c   1.000
_cell.angle_alpha   90.00
_cell.angle_beta   90.00
_cell.angle_gamma   90.00
#
_symmetry.space_group_name_H-M   'P 1'
#
loop_
_entity.id
_entity.type
_entity.pdbx_description
1 polymer ?
#
loop_
_entity_poly.entity_id
_entity_poly.type
_entity_poly.pdbx_seq_one_letter_code
_entity_poly.pdbx_strand_id
1 'polypeptide(L)'
;LYVTVGSNSNAGENGIAAEKNRAAVLEVDRSSRSTRVFASGLRNPNGLSWNPETGELWVAVNERDEIGDDLVPDYITSVRNGAFYGWPYSYYGQNVDERVKPQRPDLVAEAVKPDYALGSHTASLGLAFSGRASLGPAYGNGAFVGQHGSWNRSVHSGYKVIFVPFRGGR
;
A
#
# COMPACT_ATOMS: atom_id res chain seq x y z
N LEU A 1 -8.42 -11.77 -11.87
CA LEU A 1 -8.07 -10.33 -12.06
C LEU A 1 -7.88 -9.75 -10.67
N TYR A 2 -6.94 -8.82 -10.50
CA TYR A 2 -6.74 -8.13 -9.23
C TYR A 2 -7.08 -6.66 -9.41
N VAL A 3 -7.86 -6.11 -8.48
CA VAL A 3 -8.37 -4.73 -8.52
C VAL A 3 -8.08 -4.09 -7.18
N THR A 4 -7.50 -2.89 -7.18
CA THR A 4 -7.30 -2.14 -5.97
C THR A 4 -8.49 -1.23 -5.69
N VAL A 5 -8.86 -1.08 -4.42
CA VAL A 5 -9.94 -0.21 -3.99
C VAL A 5 -9.48 0.57 -2.76
N GLY A 6 -9.40 1.89 -2.88
CA GLY A 6 -9.08 2.78 -1.77
C GLY A 6 -10.20 2.87 -0.73
N SER A 7 -9.84 3.32 0.46
CA SER A 7 -10.75 3.64 1.55
C SER A 7 -11.77 4.71 1.14
N ASN A 8 -12.89 4.74 1.84
CA ASN A 8 -13.88 5.80 1.71
C ASN A 8 -13.47 7.07 2.47
N SER A 9 -12.62 6.92 3.49
CA SER A 9 -12.28 7.97 4.44
C SER A 9 -10.81 7.90 4.88
N ASN A 10 -10.34 8.84 5.70
CA ASN A 10 -8.93 8.92 6.08
C ASN A 10 -8.54 7.82 7.07
N ALA A 11 -9.32 7.66 8.13
CA ALA A 11 -9.13 6.72 9.22
C ALA A 11 -10.45 6.00 9.62
N GLY A 12 -11.41 5.85 8.70
CA GLY A 12 -12.66 5.11 8.93
C GLY A 12 -13.77 5.96 9.54
N GLU A 13 -13.73 7.28 9.37
CA GLU A 13 -14.64 8.26 10.00
C GLU A 13 -16.11 8.01 9.64
N ASN A 14 -16.37 7.46 8.45
CA ASN A 14 -17.73 7.13 7.98
C ASN A 14 -18.22 5.75 8.47
N GLY A 15 -17.46 5.12 9.37
CA GLY A 15 -17.75 3.81 9.95
C GLY A 15 -17.27 2.65 9.08
N ILE A 16 -16.85 1.56 9.74
CA ILE A 16 -16.28 0.37 9.08
C ILE A 16 -17.24 -0.29 8.08
N ALA A 17 -18.56 -0.13 8.26
CA ALA A 17 -19.54 -0.62 7.30
C ALA A 17 -19.42 0.06 5.92
N ALA A 18 -19.04 1.34 5.87
CA ALA A 18 -18.79 2.06 4.62
C ALA A 18 -17.51 1.58 3.91
N GLU A 19 -16.64 0.88 4.62
CA GLU A 19 -15.35 0.35 4.14
C GLU A 19 -15.45 -1.09 3.62
N LYS A 20 -16.66 -1.62 3.44
CA LYS A 20 -16.87 -2.95 2.86
C LYS A 20 -16.22 -3.04 1.47
N ASN A 21 -15.32 -4.01 1.30
CA ASN A 21 -14.52 -4.23 0.07
C ASN A 21 -13.65 -3.02 -0.35
N ARG A 22 -13.28 -2.15 0.61
CA ARG A 22 -12.39 -1.00 0.43
C ARG A 22 -11.11 -1.19 1.24
N ALA A 23 -10.16 -0.28 1.03
CA ALA A 23 -8.82 -0.35 1.59
C ALA A 23 -8.19 -1.74 1.37
N ALA A 24 -8.31 -2.24 0.13
CA ALA A 24 -8.11 -3.64 -0.18
C ALA A 24 -7.61 -3.86 -1.61
N VAL A 25 -6.97 -5.01 -1.79
CA VAL A 25 -6.84 -5.66 -3.09
C VAL A 25 -7.95 -6.70 -3.19
N LEU A 26 -8.77 -6.63 -4.22
CA LEU A 26 -9.82 -7.59 -4.53
C LEU A 26 -9.34 -8.57 -5.60
N GLU A 27 -9.67 -9.85 -5.44
CA GLU A 27 -9.58 -10.85 -6.50
C GLU A 27 -10.94 -11.02 -7.15
N VAL A 28 -10.97 -10.88 -8.47
CA VAL A 28 -12.16 -11.03 -9.31
C VAL A 28 -11.98 -12.25 -10.21
N ASP A 29 -12.88 -13.22 -10.07
CA ASP A 29 -12.99 -14.37 -10.96
C ASP A 29 -13.91 -14.01 -12.14
N ARG A 30 -13.34 -14.00 -13.35
CA ARG A 30 -14.04 -13.57 -14.56
C ARG A 30 -15.07 -14.59 -15.04
N SER A 31 -14.87 -15.87 -14.76
CA SER A 31 -15.77 -16.95 -15.16
C SER A 31 -17.03 -16.98 -14.31
N SER A 32 -16.87 -16.99 -12.98
CA SER A 32 -17.98 -17.01 -12.02
C SER A 32 -18.57 -15.63 -11.75
N ARG A 33 -17.89 -14.55 -12.19
CA ARG A 33 -18.25 -13.15 -11.88
C ARG A 33 -18.29 -12.87 -10.38
N SER A 34 -17.56 -13.65 -9.60
CA SER A 34 -17.43 -13.47 -8.16
C SER A 34 -16.25 -12.57 -7.82
N THR A 35 -16.34 -11.91 -6.67
CA THR A 35 -15.28 -11.06 -6.12
C THR A 35 -15.08 -11.42 -4.66
N ARG A 36 -13.81 -11.47 -4.24
CA ARG A 36 -13.44 -11.60 -2.83
C ARG A 36 -12.35 -10.62 -2.45
N VAL A 37 -12.22 -10.33 -1.16
CA VAL A 37 -11.06 -9.62 -0.62
C VAL A 37 -9.85 -10.56 -0.69
N PHE A 38 -8.81 -10.14 -1.39
CA PHE A 38 -7.53 -10.86 -1.44
C PHE A 38 -6.61 -10.44 -0.30
N ALA A 39 -6.51 -9.14 -0.04
CA ALA A 39 -5.81 -8.56 1.10
C ALA A 39 -6.50 -7.26 1.53
N SER A 40 -6.43 -6.92 2.81
CA SER A 40 -7.14 -5.78 3.40
C SER A 40 -6.21 -4.92 4.27
N GLY A 41 -6.72 -3.79 4.73
CA GLY A 41 -5.98 -2.86 5.58
C GLY A 41 -4.90 -2.07 4.83
N LEU A 42 -5.08 -1.89 3.52
CA LEU A 42 -4.24 -1.11 2.64
C LEU A 42 -5.02 0.17 2.28
N ARG A 43 -4.82 1.30 3.00
CA ARG A 43 -5.69 2.50 2.89
C ARG A 43 -6.02 2.89 1.45
N ASN A 44 -5.00 3.21 0.64
CA ASN A 44 -5.20 3.52 -0.76
C ASN A 44 -4.15 2.83 -1.64
N PRO A 45 -4.39 1.57 -2.08
CA PRO A 45 -3.46 0.81 -2.90
C PRO A 45 -3.57 1.28 -4.36
N ASN A 46 -2.65 2.12 -4.84
CA ASN A 46 -2.78 2.75 -6.16
C ASN A 46 -2.01 2.04 -7.27
N GLY A 47 -0.80 1.55 -6.98
CA GLY A 47 0.06 0.93 -7.99
C GLY A 47 0.17 -0.56 -7.76
N LEU A 48 -0.22 -1.40 -8.72
CA LEU A 48 -0.18 -2.87 -8.61
C LEU A 48 0.77 -3.45 -9.66
N SER A 49 1.69 -4.32 -9.26
CA SER A 49 2.62 -4.98 -10.19
C SER A 49 3.02 -6.36 -9.72
N TRP A 50 3.28 -7.27 -10.64
CA TRP A 50 3.81 -8.60 -10.33
C TRP A 50 5.33 -8.57 -10.39
N ASN A 51 5.99 -9.02 -9.32
CA ASN A 51 7.42 -9.23 -9.34
C ASN A 51 7.74 -10.36 -10.35
N PRO A 52 8.53 -10.09 -11.41
CA PRO A 52 8.78 -11.08 -12.45
C PRO A 52 9.74 -12.20 -12.01
N GLU A 53 10.49 -12.01 -10.92
CA GLU A 53 11.42 -13.01 -10.37
C GLU A 53 10.68 -13.97 -9.41
N THR A 54 9.87 -13.44 -8.49
CA THR A 54 9.22 -14.24 -7.45
C THR A 54 7.78 -14.62 -7.79
N GLY A 55 7.13 -13.93 -8.72
CA GLY A 55 5.70 -14.08 -9.01
C GLY A 55 4.80 -13.50 -7.93
N GLU A 56 5.34 -12.76 -6.96
CA GLU A 56 4.55 -12.12 -5.90
C GLU A 56 3.87 -10.86 -6.42
N LEU A 57 2.65 -10.60 -5.92
CA LEU A 57 1.95 -9.36 -6.17
C LEU A 57 2.51 -8.27 -5.26
N TRP A 58 2.79 -7.10 -5.79
CA TRP A 58 3.24 -5.93 -5.02
C TRP A 58 2.31 -4.76 -5.23
N VAL A 59 2.24 -3.90 -4.22
CA VAL A 59 1.40 -2.71 -4.24
C VAL A 59 2.11 -1.49 -3.66
N ALA A 60 1.85 -0.30 -4.22
CA ALA A 60 2.17 1.00 -3.62
C ALA A 60 0.92 1.57 -2.92
N VAL A 61 1.06 2.00 -1.67
CA VAL A 61 -0.06 2.44 -0.83
C VAL A 61 0.19 3.86 -0.32
N ASN A 62 -0.83 4.71 -0.42
CA ASN A 62 -0.85 5.99 0.30
C ASN A 62 -1.43 5.81 1.68
N GLU A 63 -0.68 6.25 2.69
CA GLU A 63 -1.08 6.16 4.08
C GLU A 63 -1.94 7.33 4.52
N ARG A 64 -2.39 7.27 5.77
CA ARG A 64 -3.29 8.24 6.38
C ARG A 64 -2.67 9.64 6.52
N ASP A 65 -3.59 10.60 6.55
CA ASP A 65 -3.34 12.01 6.73
C ASP A 65 -3.52 12.42 8.20
N GLU A 66 -3.07 13.64 8.54
CA GLU A 66 -3.39 14.37 9.79
C GLU A 66 -2.78 13.77 11.08
N ILE A 67 -1.60 13.16 10.98
CA ILE A 67 -0.81 12.69 12.13
C ILE A 67 0.63 13.23 12.13
N GLY A 68 0.80 14.41 11.52
CA GLY A 68 2.06 15.16 11.46
C GLY A 68 2.77 15.06 10.11
N ASP A 69 3.85 15.84 9.98
CA ASP A 69 4.62 15.95 8.73
C ASP A 69 5.43 14.70 8.38
N ASP A 70 5.82 13.94 9.41
CA ASP A 70 6.76 12.83 9.27
C ASP A 70 6.12 11.46 9.56
N LEU A 71 4.82 11.43 9.83
CA LEU A 71 4.03 10.21 9.95
C LEU A 71 2.78 10.30 9.05
N VAL A 72 2.34 9.22 8.41
CA VAL A 72 2.95 7.89 8.29
C VAL A 72 3.60 7.74 6.91
N PRO A 73 4.68 6.94 6.76
CA PRO A 73 5.24 6.70 5.45
C PRO A 73 4.25 6.01 4.51
N ASP A 74 4.14 6.53 3.29
CA ASP A 74 3.70 5.70 2.16
C ASP A 74 4.66 4.51 2.02
N TYR A 75 4.19 3.42 1.40
CA TYR A 75 5.00 2.21 1.30
C TYR A 75 4.75 1.42 0.02
N ILE A 76 5.71 0.56 -0.32
CA ILE A 76 5.48 -0.60 -1.17
C ILE A 76 5.57 -1.88 -0.34
N THR A 77 4.76 -2.87 -0.69
CA THR A 77 4.79 -4.18 -0.02
C THR A 77 4.30 -5.30 -0.94
N SER A 78 4.84 -6.49 -0.70
CA SER A 78 4.31 -7.76 -1.21
C SER A 78 2.93 -8.03 -0.59
N VAL A 79 1.94 -8.35 -1.43
CA VAL A 79 0.54 -8.59 -1.05
C VAL A 79 0.32 -10.08 -0.85
N ARG A 80 -0.09 -10.47 0.35
CA ARG A 80 -0.31 -11.87 0.73
C ARG A 80 -1.80 -12.19 0.84
N ASN A 81 -2.21 -13.34 0.32
CA ASN A 81 -3.60 -13.78 0.38
C ASN A 81 -4.09 -13.89 1.84
N GLY A 82 -5.18 -13.21 2.15
CA GLY A 82 -5.80 -13.16 3.47
C GLY A 82 -5.11 -12.22 4.47
N ALA A 83 -4.02 -11.55 4.10
CA ALA A 83 -3.29 -10.69 5.03
C ALA A 83 -3.99 -9.34 5.28
N PHE A 84 -3.81 -8.82 6.50
CA PHE A 84 -4.27 -7.52 6.95
C PHE A 84 -3.06 -6.60 7.19
N TYR A 85 -3.07 -5.39 6.61
CA TYR A 85 -1.93 -4.45 6.66
C TYR A 85 -2.14 -3.28 7.63
N GLY A 86 -3.13 -3.38 8.52
CA GLY A 86 -3.30 -2.51 9.68
C GLY A 86 -4.41 -1.47 9.56
N TRP A 87 -4.63 -0.87 8.39
CA TRP A 87 -5.65 0.18 8.27
C TRP A 87 -7.07 -0.37 8.53
N PRO A 88 -7.95 0.30 9.30
CA PRO A 88 -7.74 1.61 9.92
C PRO A 88 -7.19 1.53 11.35
N TYR A 89 -7.07 0.36 11.96
CA TYR A 89 -6.76 0.24 13.40
C TYR A 89 -5.28 0.48 13.77
N SER A 90 -4.37 0.23 12.84
CA SER A 90 -2.95 0.50 13.00
C SER A 90 -2.32 1.02 11.71
N TYR A 91 -1.09 1.49 11.81
CA TYR A 91 -0.28 1.94 10.69
C TYR A 91 1.12 1.31 10.73
N TYR A 92 1.66 1.05 9.55
CA TYR A 92 3.03 0.53 9.35
C TYR A 92 3.38 -0.64 10.29
N GLY A 93 2.48 -1.64 10.37
CA GLY A 93 2.52 -2.74 11.33
C GLY A 93 1.57 -2.51 12.51
N GLN A 94 2.01 -2.84 13.72
CA GLN A 94 1.17 -2.83 14.92
C GLN A 94 1.12 -1.48 15.67
N ASN A 95 1.48 -0.36 15.04
CA ASN A 95 1.36 0.95 15.69
C ASN A 95 -0.10 1.39 15.71
N VAL A 96 -0.72 1.43 16.90
CA VAL A 96 -2.15 1.73 17.07
C VAL A 96 -2.49 3.13 16.56
N ASP A 97 -3.56 3.24 15.77
CA ASP A 97 -4.19 4.54 15.45
C ASP A 97 -5.29 4.83 16.49
N GLU A 98 -4.98 5.68 17.47
CA GLU A 98 -5.88 5.97 18.58
C GLU A 98 -7.16 6.71 18.17
N ARG A 99 -7.18 7.32 16.98
CA ARG A 99 -8.34 8.06 16.44
C ARG A 99 -9.51 7.15 16.12
N VAL A 100 -9.25 5.88 15.81
CA VAL A 100 -10.27 4.93 15.35
C VAL A 100 -10.98 4.29 16.53
N LYS A 101 -12.33 4.31 16.54
CA LYS A 101 -13.15 3.71 17.60
C LYS A 101 -14.29 2.86 17.01
N PRO A 102 -14.63 1.71 17.62
CA PRO A 102 -13.91 1.06 18.72
C PRO A 102 -12.55 0.52 18.25
N GLN A 103 -11.62 0.36 19.20
CA GLN A 103 -10.32 -0.25 18.94
C GLN A 103 -10.45 -1.76 18.69
N ARG A 104 -9.55 -2.33 17.87
CA ARG A 104 -9.48 -3.76 17.53
C ARG A 104 -8.07 -4.30 17.77
N PRO A 105 -7.66 -4.48 19.04
CA PRO A 105 -6.31 -4.94 19.38
C PRO A 105 -6.00 -6.32 18.77
N ASP A 106 -7.02 -7.15 18.55
CA ASP A 106 -6.93 -8.42 17.84
C ASP A 106 -6.46 -8.24 16.38
N LEU A 107 -7.05 -7.29 15.65
CA LEU A 107 -6.62 -6.98 14.27
C LEU A 107 -5.28 -6.26 14.23
N VAL A 108 -5.00 -5.40 15.22
CA VAL A 108 -3.68 -4.75 15.33
C VAL A 108 -2.59 -5.81 15.51
N ALA A 109 -2.81 -6.85 16.33
CA ALA A 109 -1.83 -7.91 16.53
C ALA A 109 -1.51 -8.71 15.24
N GLU A 110 -2.50 -8.85 14.35
CA GLU A 110 -2.37 -9.53 13.06
C GLU A 110 -1.75 -8.64 11.96
N ALA A 111 -1.62 -7.33 12.18
CA ALA A 111 -1.21 -6.38 11.17
C ALA A 111 0.21 -6.68 10.65
N VAL A 112 0.30 -6.92 9.34
CA VAL A 112 1.56 -7.14 8.63
C VAL A 112 2.26 -5.80 8.45
N LYS A 113 3.50 -5.71 8.91
CA LYS A 113 4.36 -4.56 8.64
C LYS A 113 4.73 -4.52 7.14
N PRO A 114 4.54 -3.39 6.45
CA PRO A 114 4.95 -3.25 5.04
C PRO A 114 6.46 -3.43 4.83
N ASP A 115 6.84 -3.90 3.64
CA ASP A 115 8.23 -4.27 3.33
C ASP A 115 9.17 -3.06 3.18
N TYR A 116 8.72 -1.95 2.60
CA TYR A 116 9.59 -0.79 2.33
C TYR A 116 8.86 0.55 2.45
N ALA A 117 9.40 1.46 3.26
CA ALA A 117 8.90 2.83 3.42
C ALA A 117 9.41 3.75 2.30
N LEU A 118 8.51 4.53 1.72
CA LEU A 118 8.77 5.50 0.64
C LEU A 118 8.89 6.94 1.14
N GLY A 119 8.62 7.15 2.43
CA GLY A 119 8.54 8.46 3.07
C GLY A 119 7.10 8.96 3.20
N SER A 120 6.89 9.86 4.17
CA SER A 120 5.57 10.39 4.49
C SER A 120 5.10 11.39 3.44
N HIS A 121 3.80 11.31 3.13
CA HIS A 121 3.09 12.20 2.19
C HIS A 121 3.61 12.19 0.75
N THR A 122 4.32 11.16 0.31
CA THR A 122 4.89 11.15 -1.06
C THR A 122 3.86 10.94 -2.17
N ALA A 123 2.64 10.51 -1.83
CA ALA A 123 1.56 10.18 -2.76
C ALA A 123 2.05 9.22 -3.85
N SER A 124 2.60 8.09 -3.44
CA SER A 124 3.08 7.04 -4.34
C SER A 124 1.92 6.37 -5.09
N LEU A 125 1.83 6.56 -6.41
CA LEU A 125 0.69 6.11 -7.24
C LEU A 125 1.04 4.95 -8.18
N GLY A 126 2.23 4.98 -8.78
CA GLY A 126 2.65 3.99 -9.77
C GLY A 126 3.67 3.02 -9.22
N LEU A 127 3.57 1.74 -9.59
CA LEU A 127 4.56 0.71 -9.30
C LEU A 127 4.81 -0.12 -10.56
N ALA A 128 6.06 -0.21 -11.00
CA ALA A 128 6.45 -1.03 -12.13
C ALA A 128 7.80 -1.70 -11.88
N PHE A 129 7.85 -3.04 -11.93
CA PHE A 129 9.12 -3.75 -11.93
C PHE A 129 9.91 -3.47 -13.21
N SER A 130 11.23 -3.31 -13.07
CA SER A 130 12.13 -3.04 -14.19
C SER A 130 12.06 -4.13 -15.28
N GLY A 131 11.87 -5.39 -14.89
CA GLY A 131 11.94 -6.52 -15.82
C GLY A 131 13.25 -6.52 -16.61
N ARG A 132 13.20 -6.82 -17.91
CA ARG A 132 14.36 -6.74 -18.83
C ARG A 132 14.63 -5.29 -19.29
N ALA A 133 14.55 -4.31 -18.40
CA ALA A 133 14.68 -2.89 -18.74
C ALA A 133 15.97 -2.57 -19.51
N SER A 134 15.83 -1.80 -20.59
CA SER A 134 16.90 -1.25 -21.43
C SER A 134 17.61 -0.02 -20.81
N LEU A 135 17.33 0.30 -19.55
CA LEU A 135 17.85 1.48 -18.84
C LEU A 135 19.25 1.29 -18.25
N GLY A 136 19.87 0.13 -18.47
CA GLY A 136 21.22 -0.20 -18.03
C GLY A 136 21.28 -1.02 -16.73
N PRO A 137 22.47 -1.54 -16.37
CA PRO A 137 22.62 -2.55 -15.31
C PRO A 137 22.14 -2.10 -13.93
N ALA A 138 22.26 -0.81 -13.60
CA ALA A 138 21.83 -0.26 -12.31
C ALA A 138 20.32 -0.39 -12.06
N TYR A 139 19.52 -0.48 -13.14
CA TYR A 139 18.07 -0.61 -13.09
C TYR A 139 17.60 -2.00 -13.48
N GLY A 140 18.48 -3.00 -13.48
CA GLY A 140 18.18 -4.35 -13.96
C GLY A 140 17.25 -5.13 -13.04
N ASN A 141 17.36 -4.96 -11.72
CA ASN A 141 16.53 -5.66 -10.74
C ASN A 141 15.97 -4.72 -9.67
N GLY A 142 14.68 -4.38 -9.80
CA GLY A 142 13.99 -3.56 -8.81
C GLY A 142 12.66 -3.03 -9.34
N ALA A 143 12.13 -2.04 -8.64
CA ALA A 143 10.87 -1.41 -8.98
C ALA A 143 11.01 0.11 -9.09
N PHE A 144 10.39 0.67 -10.13
CA PHE A 144 10.17 2.10 -10.24
C PHE A 144 8.87 2.48 -9.53
N VAL A 145 8.93 3.55 -8.73
CA VAL A 145 7.79 4.08 -8.00
C VAL A 145 7.59 5.54 -8.37
N GLY A 146 6.39 5.86 -8.86
CA GLY A 146 6.00 7.24 -9.16
C GLY A 146 5.41 7.91 -7.92
N GLN A 147 6.08 8.96 -7.43
CA GLN A 147 5.65 9.76 -6.28
C GLN A 147 5.03 11.07 -6.77
N HIS A 148 3.71 11.18 -6.64
CA HIS A 148 2.93 12.31 -7.15
C HIS A 148 3.16 13.59 -6.34
N GLY A 149 3.44 13.47 -5.04
CA GLY A 149 3.83 14.56 -4.17
C GLY A 149 2.77 14.97 -3.14
N SER A 150 3.28 15.53 -2.04
CA SER A 150 2.53 15.89 -0.83
C SER A 150 1.66 17.14 -0.99
N TRP A 151 0.44 17.10 -0.49
CA TRP A 151 -0.33 18.31 -0.16
C TRP A 151 -0.37 18.59 1.35
N ASN A 152 -0.28 17.54 2.18
CA ASN A 152 -0.47 17.59 3.64
C ASN A 152 0.86 17.55 4.43
N ARG A 153 1.84 18.34 4.00
CA ARG A 153 3.15 18.43 4.66
C ARG A 153 3.74 19.83 4.52
N SER A 154 4.32 20.37 5.60
CA SER A 154 4.88 21.73 5.61
C SER A 154 6.04 21.94 4.63
N VAL A 155 6.91 20.94 4.49
CA VAL A 155 7.96 20.88 3.47
C VAL A 155 7.56 19.79 2.47
N HIS A 156 7.44 20.15 1.20
CA HIS A 156 6.94 19.22 0.19
C HIS A 156 7.85 17.99 0.00
N SER A 157 7.25 16.80 -0.12
CA SER A 157 7.91 15.51 -0.41
C SER A 157 7.32 14.85 -1.66
N GLY A 158 8.06 13.94 -2.29
CA GLY A 158 7.64 13.27 -3.54
C GLY A 158 8.07 14.03 -4.80
N TYR A 159 7.16 14.19 -5.77
CA TYR A 159 7.37 14.86 -7.07
C TYR A 159 8.51 14.28 -7.91
N LYS A 160 8.63 12.96 -7.93
CA LYS A 160 9.73 12.26 -8.59
C LYS A 160 9.37 10.82 -8.92
N VAL A 161 10.19 10.21 -9.78
CA VAL A 161 10.25 8.76 -9.92
C VAL A 161 11.48 8.28 -9.16
N ILE A 162 11.32 7.28 -8.31
CA ILE A 162 12.44 6.62 -7.63
C ILE A 162 12.61 5.19 -8.16
N PHE A 163 13.80 4.65 -8.00
CA PHE A 163 14.08 3.23 -8.19
C PHE A 163 14.42 2.59 -6.85
N VAL A 164 13.71 1.52 -6.50
CA VAL A 164 13.98 0.68 -5.33
C VAL A 164 14.67 -0.59 -5.83
N PRO A 165 15.97 -0.79 -5.55
CA PRO A 165 16.69 -1.98 -5.98
C PRO A 165 16.25 -3.20 -5.18
N PHE A 166 16.12 -4.35 -5.85
CA PHE A 166 15.76 -5.62 -5.22
C PHE A 166 16.98 -6.57 -5.23
N ARG A 167 17.13 -7.36 -4.16
CA ARG A 167 18.17 -8.40 -4.04
C ARG A 167 17.55 -9.68 -3.47
N GLY A 168 17.51 -10.72 -4.30
CA GLY A 168 16.90 -12.00 -3.92
C GLY A 168 15.38 -11.87 -3.72
N GLY A 169 14.72 -11.12 -4.61
CA GLY A 169 13.26 -10.96 -4.63
C GLY A 169 12.66 -9.92 -3.68
N ARG A 170 13.48 -9.21 -2.88
CA ARG A 170 13.04 -8.22 -1.89
C ARG A 170 14.06 -7.09 -1.67
#